data_AF-A0AAN5RH24-F1
#
_entry.id   AF-A0AAN5RH24-F1
#
_cell.length_a   1.000
_cell.length_b   1.000
_cell.length_c   1.000
_cell.angle_alpha   90.00
_cell.angle_beta   90.00
_cell.angle_gamma   90.00
#
_symmetry.space_group_name_H-M   'P 1'
#
loop_
_entity.id
_entity.type
_entity.pdbx_description
1 polymer ?
#
loop_
_entity_poly.entity_id
_entity_poly.type
_entity_poly.pdbx_seq_one_letter_code
_entity_poly.pdbx_strand_id
1 'polypeptide(L)'
;ITLSEPACGAGCMVLAFADVLNRAGYASHRYLWVSATDIDPLAAGMAYIQLSLCGVAGEVVIGNALCDERRRVLLTPGHYLGNWSLRLHSLRNKVA
;
A
#
# COMPACT_ATOMS: atom_id res chain seq x y z
N ILE A 1 -10.45 -2.37 -3.41
CA ILE A 1 -9.96 -3.15 -2.26
C ILE A 1 -8.88 -2.33 -1.57
N THR A 2 -8.95 -2.19 -0.25
CA THR A 2 -7.88 -1.63 0.58
C THR A 2 -7.25 -2.77 1.37
N LEU A 3 -5.93 -2.96 1.24
CA LEU A 3 -5.17 -3.99 1.94
C LEU A 3 -4.27 -3.34 2.99
N SER A 4 -4.27 -3.88 4.21
CA SER A 4 -3.35 -3.46 5.27
C SER A 4 -2.37 -4.59 5.56
N GLU A 5 -1.08 -4.27 5.56
CA GLU A 5 0.00 -5.20 5.90
C GLU A 5 0.88 -4.60 7.00
N PRO A 6 0.71 -5.00 8.27
CA PRO A 6 1.29 -4.30 9.42
C PRO A 6 2.76 -4.64 9.72
N ALA A 7 3.32 -5.67 9.09
CA ALA A 7 4.72 -6.09 9.22
C ALA A 7 5.26 -6.52 7.85
N CYS A 8 5.36 -5.54 6.95
CA CYS A 8 5.43 -5.83 5.52
C CYS A 8 6.74 -6.43 5.05
N GLY A 9 7.83 -6.30 5.83
CA GLY A 9 9.16 -6.65 5.38
C GLY A 9 9.47 -5.91 4.07
N ALA A 10 9.94 -6.65 3.06
CA ALA A 10 10.15 -6.14 1.71
C ALA A 10 8.85 -5.99 0.87
N GLY A 11 7.66 -6.28 1.42
CA GLY A 11 6.37 -6.10 0.73
C GLY A 11 5.91 -7.29 -0.13
N CYS A 12 6.55 -8.47 -0.01
CA CYS A 12 6.27 -9.62 -0.89
C CYS A 12 4.82 -10.12 -0.81
N MET A 13 4.20 -10.10 0.37
CA MET A 13 2.80 -10.53 0.53
C MET A 13 1.84 -9.64 -0.28
N VAL A 14 2.10 -8.33 -0.28
CA VAL A 14 1.34 -7.35 -1.06
C VAL A 14 1.50 -7.61 -2.56
N LEU A 15 2.72 -7.89 -3.02
CA LEU A 15 2.99 -8.19 -4.43
C LEU A 15 2.30 -9.48 -4.86
N ALA A 16 2.35 -10.52 -4.03
CA ALA A 16 1.64 -11.78 -4.28
C ALA A 16 0.12 -11.54 -4.38
N PHE A 17 -0.45 -10.73 -3.48
CA PHE A 17 -1.86 -10.36 -3.55
C PHE A 17 -2.20 -9.59 -4.84
N ALA A 18 -1.35 -8.65 -5.24
CA ALA A 18 -1.52 -7.89 -6.49
C ALA A 18 -1.44 -8.80 -7.72
N ASP A 19 -0.54 -9.78 -7.73
CA ASP A 19 -0.42 -10.78 -8.79
C ASP A 19 -1.68 -11.66 -8.89
N VAL A 20 -2.18 -12.16 -7.76
CA VAL A 20 -3.45 -12.93 -7.72
C VAL A 20 -4.62 -12.11 -8.28
N LEU A 21 -4.73 -10.83 -7.91
CA LEU A 21 -5.74 -9.93 -8.47
C LEU A 21 -5.62 -9.77 -9.98
N ASN A 22 -4.40 -9.53 -10.47
CA ASN A 22 -4.15 -9.38 -11.90
C ASN A 22 -4.53 -10.66 -12.67
N ARG A 23 -4.15 -11.83 -12.15
CA ARG A 23 -4.51 -13.13 -12.74
C ARG A 23 -6.01 -13.40 -12.74
N ALA A 24 -6.74 -12.88 -11.74
CA ALA A 24 -8.19 -12.92 -11.69
C ALA A 24 -8.88 -11.89 -12.62
N GLY A 25 -8.12 -11.13 -13.41
CA GLY A 25 -8.65 -10.12 -14.35
C GLY A 25 -8.88 -8.74 -13.72
N TYR A 26 -8.57 -8.56 -12.43
CA TYR A 26 -8.69 -7.28 -11.74
C TYR A 26 -7.34 -6.57 -11.72
N ALA A 27 -7.18 -5.59 -12.61
CA ALA A 27 -5.96 -4.80 -12.69
C ALA A 27 -5.61 -4.11 -11.35
N SER A 28 -4.57 -4.61 -10.68
CA SER A 28 -4.21 -4.22 -9.30
C SER A 28 -3.98 -2.71 -9.17
N HIS A 29 -3.31 -2.09 -10.13
CA HIS A 29 -3.06 -0.63 -10.15
C HIS A 29 -4.33 0.23 -10.10
N ARG A 30 -5.51 -0.31 -10.49
CA ARG A 30 -6.80 0.40 -10.43
C ARG A 30 -7.64 0.03 -9.23
N TYR A 31 -7.58 -1.24 -8.80
CA TYR A 31 -8.52 -1.82 -7.85
C TYR A 31 -7.93 -2.11 -6.47
N LEU A 32 -6.62 -2.03 -6.31
CA LEU A 32 -5.90 -2.26 -5.06
C LEU A 32 -5.25 -0.96 -4.57
N TRP A 33 -5.46 -0.67 -3.29
CA TRP A 33 -4.68 0.31 -2.55
C TRP A 33 -4.15 -0.33 -1.27
N VAL A 34 -2.90 -0.05 -0.92
CA VAL A 34 -2.19 -0.75 0.15
C VAL A 34 -1.71 0.23 1.23
N SER A 35 -1.86 -0.14 2.50
CA SER A 35 -1.12 0.45 3.62
C SER A 35 -0.17 -0.61 4.18
N ALA A 36 1.12 -0.44 3.94
CA ALA A 36 2.17 -1.35 4.40
C ALA A 36 2.96 -0.67 5.52
N THR A 37 3.21 -1.35 6.63
CA THR A 37 3.98 -0.82 7.77
C THR A 37 5.12 -1.76 8.12
N ASP A 38 6.29 -1.21 8.43
CA ASP A 38 7.37 -1.96 9.06
C ASP A 38 8.12 -1.10 10.08
N ILE A 39 8.62 -1.74 11.14
CA ILE A 39 9.42 -1.08 12.18
C ILE A 39 10.85 -0.81 11.70
N ASP A 40 11.37 -1.63 10.78
CA ASP A 40 12.69 -1.48 10.18
C ASP A 40 12.63 -0.54 8.95
N PRO A 41 13.33 0.60 8.97
CA PRO A 41 13.40 1.51 7.82
C PRO A 41 13.98 0.87 6.55
N LEU A 42 14.89 -0.10 6.68
CA LEU A 42 15.48 -0.79 5.53
C LEU A 42 14.42 -1.67 4.84
N ALA A 43 13.71 -2.48 5.61
CA ALA A 43 12.61 -3.30 5.13
C ALA A 43 11.52 -2.46 4.46
N ALA A 44 11.04 -1.42 5.14
CA ALA A 44 10.08 -0.47 4.57
C ALA A 44 10.61 0.20 3.28
N GLY A 45 11.90 0.53 3.22
CA GLY A 45 12.53 1.06 2.01
C GLY A 45 12.47 0.09 0.83
N MET A 46 12.75 -1.20 1.06
CA MET A 46 12.61 -2.25 0.05
C MET A 46 11.16 -2.38 -0.41
N ALA A 47 10.18 -2.41 0.51
CA ALA A 47 8.77 -2.45 0.17
C ALA A 47 8.35 -1.25 -0.68
N TYR A 48 8.77 -0.05 -0.32
CA TYR A 48 8.47 1.16 -1.09
C TYR A 48 8.98 1.07 -2.54
N ILE A 49 10.21 0.62 -2.75
CA ILE A 49 10.79 0.46 -4.09
C ILE A 49 10.01 -0.59 -4.89
N GLN A 50 9.77 -1.77 -4.32
CA GLN A 50 9.08 -2.83 -5.04
C GLN A 50 7.64 -2.44 -5.43
N LEU A 51 6.88 -1.88 -4.49
CA LEU A 51 5.51 -1.45 -4.75
C LEU A 51 5.45 -0.34 -5.81
N SER A 52 6.40 0.60 -5.76
CA SER A 52 6.50 1.67 -6.75
C SER A 52 6.79 1.12 -8.15
N LEU A 53 7.75 0.21 -8.28
CA LEU A 53 8.13 -0.39 -9.57
C LEU A 53 7.05 -1.31 -10.14
N CYS A 54 6.33 -2.03 -9.28
CA CYS A 54 5.23 -2.91 -9.69
C CYS A 54 3.91 -2.15 -9.93
N GLY A 55 3.90 -0.83 -9.81
CA GLY A 55 2.70 -0.01 -10.06
C GLY A 55 1.57 -0.23 -9.04
N VAL A 56 1.90 -0.72 -7.84
CA VAL A 56 0.94 -0.90 -6.76
C VAL A 56 0.73 0.44 -6.06
N ALA A 57 -0.52 0.90 -6.01
CA ALA A 57 -0.87 2.11 -5.29
C ALA A 57 -0.94 1.86 -3.79
N GLY A 58 -0.38 2.78 -3.01
CA GLY A 58 -0.38 2.64 -1.56
C GLY A 58 0.57 3.59 -0.84
N GLU A 59 0.60 3.41 0.47
CA GLU A 59 1.55 4.02 1.40
C GLU A 59 2.44 2.95 2.03
N VAL A 60 3.69 3.32 2.30
CA VAL A 60 4.62 2.56 3.13
C VAL A 60 5.00 3.38 4.34
N VAL A 61 4.76 2.83 5.52
CA VAL A 61 4.93 3.47 6.81
C VAL A 61 6.13 2.85 7.52
N ILE A 62 7.05 3.70 7.96
CA ILE A 62 8.10 3.32 8.90
C ILE A 62 7.56 3.62 10.29
N GLY A 63 7.36 2.61 11.12
CA GLY A 63 6.62 2.78 12.37
C GLY A 63 6.28 1.48 13.08
N ASN A 64 5.76 1.60 14.30
CA ASN A 64 5.29 0.46 15.09
C ASN A 64 3.78 0.25 14.92
N ALA A 65 3.40 -0.79 14.19
CA ALA A 65 2.00 -1.14 13.96
C ALA A 65 1.22 -1.52 15.23
N LEU A 66 1.88 -2.00 16.29
CA LEU A 66 1.20 -2.37 17.55
C LEU A 66 0.65 -1.16 18.31
N CYS A 67 1.24 0.02 18.09
CA CYS A 67 0.84 1.27 18.75
C CYS A 67 0.33 2.33 17.75
N ASP A 68 0.07 1.93 16.50
CA ASP A 68 -0.28 2.83 15.39
C ASP A 68 0.70 4.01 15.23
N GLU A 69 1.99 3.76 15.51
CA GLU A 69 3.04 4.76 15.36
C GLU A 69 3.41 4.90 13.88
N ARG A 70 3.39 6.13 13.36
CA ARG A 70 3.67 6.43 11.95
C ARG A 70 4.80 7.44 11.82
N ARG A 71 6.05 7.02 12.07
CA ARG A 71 7.23 7.91 12.10
C ARG A 71 7.52 8.55 10.75
N ARG A 72 7.36 7.80 9.65
CA ARG A 72 7.51 8.32 8.28
C ARG A 72 6.55 7.60 7.36
N VAL A 73 5.92 8.35 6.46
CA VAL A 73 4.99 7.82 5.46
C VAL A 73 5.52 8.13 4.07
N LEU A 74 5.61 7.12 3.23
CA LEU A 74 6.06 7.20 1.85
C LEU A 74 4.91 6.78 0.92
N LEU A 75 4.42 7.70 0.11
CA LEU A 75 3.36 7.42 -0.86
C LEU A 75 3.99 6.97 -2.18
N THR A 76 3.54 5.82 -2.69
CA THR A 76 3.99 5.27 -3.97
C THR A 76 3.54 6.16 -5.14
N PRO A 77 4.23 6.15 -6.30
CA PRO A 77 3.77 6.85 -7.50
C PRO A 77 2.35 6.43 -7.93
N GLY A 78 2.00 5.15 -7.75
CA GLY A 78 0.65 4.64 -8.03
C GLY A 78 -0.44 5.32 -7.20
N HIS A 79 -0.14 5.75 -5.97
CA HIS A 79 -1.05 6.55 -5.15
C HIS A 79 -1.41 7.87 -5.84
N TYR A 80 -0.40 8.60 -6.32
CA TYR A 80 -0.58 9.90 -6.96
C TYR A 80 -1.24 9.76 -8.34
N LEU A 81 -0.72 8.88 -9.19
CA LEU A 81 -1.23 8.66 -10.54
C LEU A 81 -2.68 8.15 -10.56
N GLY A 82 -3.05 7.34 -9.58
CA GLY A 82 -4.43 6.85 -9.43
C GLY A 82 -5.39 7.85 -8.76
N ASN A 83 -4.89 9.02 -8.34
CA ASN A 83 -5.63 10.02 -7.55
C ASN A 83 -6.32 9.41 -6.33
N TRP A 84 -5.57 8.56 -5.60
CA TRP A 84 -6.13 7.73 -4.53
C TRP A 84 -6.57 8.54 -3.31
N SER A 85 -5.99 9.71 -3.06
CA SER A 85 -6.49 10.64 -2.06
C SER A 85 -7.99 10.87 -2.22
N LEU A 86 -8.46 11.32 -3.40
CA LEU A 86 -9.89 11.58 -3.62
C LEU A 86 -10.74 10.30 -3.53
N ARG A 87 -10.24 9.18 -4.07
CA ARG A 87 -10.95 7.90 -4.02
C ARG A 87 -11.22 7.45 -2.58
N LEU A 88 -10.20 7.53 -1.73
CA LEU A 88 -10.29 7.13 -0.32
C LEU A 88 -11.21 8.08 0.47
N HIS A 89 -11.14 9.39 0.22
CA HIS A 89 -12.07 10.35 0.85
C HIS A 89 -13.53 10.07 0.45
N SER A 90 -13.77 9.80 -0.84
CA SER A 90 -15.12 9.46 -1.32
C SER A 90 -15.64 8.16 -0.70
N LEU A 91 -14.78 7.14 -0.55
CA LEU A 91 -15.17 5.89 0.11
C LEU A 91 -15.54 6.11 1.57
N ARG A 92 -14.75 6.89 2.32
CA ARG A 92 -15.02 7.17 3.73
C ARG A 92 -16.35 7.89 3.94
N ASN A 93 -16.69 8.83 3.04
CA ASN A 93 -17.95 9.56 3.09
C ASN A 93 -19.19 8.73 2.71
N LYS A 94 -19.02 7.59 2.04
CA LYS A 94 -20.15 6.69 1.71
C LYS A 94 -20.48 5.71 2.84
N VAL A 95 -19.57 5.52 3.79
CA VAL A 95 -19.71 4.57 4.90
C VAL A 95 -20.18 5.26 6.19
N ALA A 96 -20.04 6.58 6.28
CA ALA A 96 -20.61 7.42 7.33
C ALA A 96 -22.07 7.77 7.02
#